data_AF-G5J5B2-F1
#
_entry.id   AF-G5J5B2-F1
#
_cell.length_a   1.000
_cell.length_b   1.000
_cell.length_c   1.000
_cell.angle_alpha   90.00
_cell.angle_beta   90.00
_cell.angle_gamma   90.00
#
_symmetry.space_group_name_H-M   'P 1'
#
loop_
_entity.id
_entity.type
_entity.pdbx_description
1 polymer ?
#
loop_
_entity_poly.entity_id
_entity_poly.type
_entity_poly.pdbx_seq_one_letter_code
_entity_poly.pdbx_strand_id
1 'polypeptide(L)'
;MTKQPFDEASAKQPKQESQDTIVPKIVEFEPLTEDEEKEKLRLERKVERSFYEAGIALKLLRDGRYYRNTHPSFESYCQDRFGYRNRRHPYRLIEAAVTIENLLENCDQFGHISSPIIPVNESQARPLTSLDDPSQQVKAWTQAIEKAGGKVPPARIVKEV
;
A
#
# COMPACT_ATOMS: atom_id res chain seq x y z
N MET A 1 17.80 85.43 31.13
CA MET A 1 16.57 85.10 31.89
C MET A 1 15.68 84.33 30.92
N THR A 2 15.30 83.06 31.07
CA THR A 2 15.26 82.15 32.22
C THR A 2 15.15 80.72 31.67
N LYS A 3 15.67 79.77 32.45
CA LYS A 3 15.82 78.30 32.35
C LYS A 3 14.79 77.46 31.54
N GLN A 4 15.36 76.45 30.85
CA GLN A 4 14.90 75.07 30.46
C GLN A 4 13.90 74.35 31.40
N PRO A 5 13.45 73.09 31.14
CA PRO A 5 13.27 72.28 29.90
C PRO A 5 11.96 71.41 29.92
N PHE A 6 11.68 70.59 28.88
CA PHE A 6 11.19 69.21 29.12
C PHE A 6 11.45 68.30 27.89
N ASP A 7 12.12 67.20 28.16
CA ASP A 7 12.40 66.06 27.30
C ASP A 7 11.12 65.28 26.95
N GLU A 8 11.02 64.77 25.72
CA GLU A 8 10.23 63.57 25.46
C GLU A 8 10.97 62.67 24.46
N ALA A 9 11.88 61.87 25.00
CA ALA A 9 12.55 60.79 24.30
C ALA A 9 11.53 59.66 24.03
N SER A 10 11.30 59.38 22.74
CA SER A 10 10.52 58.25 22.23
C SER A 10 11.05 56.92 22.77
N ALA A 11 10.35 56.35 23.76
CA ALA A 11 10.64 55.04 24.29
C ALA A 11 10.36 53.94 23.25
N LYS A 12 11.42 53.27 22.81
CA LYS A 12 11.35 51.98 22.09
C LYS A 12 10.74 50.93 23.03
N GLN A 13 9.61 50.34 22.65
CA GLN A 13 9.20 49.05 23.19
C GLN A 13 9.85 47.92 22.37
N PRO A 14 10.51 46.93 23.00
CA PRO A 14 11.07 45.80 22.30
C PRO A 14 9.96 44.84 21.86
N LYS A 15 9.94 44.48 20.58
CA LYS A 15 9.14 43.37 20.06
C LYS A 15 9.65 42.08 20.70
N GLN A 16 8.83 41.44 21.53
CA GLN A 16 9.08 40.08 21.98
C GLN A 16 8.92 39.14 20.77
N GLU A 17 10.04 38.68 20.23
CA GLU A 17 10.08 37.50 19.36
C GLU A 17 9.77 36.28 20.22
N SER A 18 8.55 35.78 20.11
CA SER A 18 8.15 34.48 20.65
C SER A 18 8.88 33.39 19.88
N GLN A 19 10.00 32.92 20.43
CA GLN A 19 10.64 31.69 19.98
C GLN A 19 9.81 30.50 20.46
N ASP A 20 8.81 30.12 19.67
CA ASP A 20 8.14 28.83 19.80
C ASP A 20 9.16 27.73 19.50
N THR A 21 9.84 27.29 20.54
CA THR A 21 10.72 26.13 20.51
C THR A 21 9.82 24.90 20.38
N ILE A 22 9.65 24.41 19.16
CA ILE A 22 8.99 23.12 18.90
C ILE A 22 9.91 22.03 19.45
N VAL A 23 9.66 21.58 20.68
CA VAL A 23 10.34 20.42 21.25
C VAL A 23 9.73 19.17 20.62
N PRO A 24 10.49 18.36 19.85
CA PRO A 24 9.96 17.13 19.29
C PRO A 24 9.62 16.18 20.44
N LYS A 25 8.34 15.85 20.58
CA LYS A 25 7.86 14.84 21.52
C LYS A 25 8.32 13.47 21.02
N ILE A 26 9.37 12.93 21.64
CA ILE A 26 9.83 11.56 21.39
C ILE A 26 8.73 10.62 21.88
N VAL A 27 8.12 9.88 20.97
CA VAL A 27 7.17 8.81 21.30
C VAL A 27 8.00 7.55 21.51
N GLU A 28 8.13 7.12 22.77
CA GLU A 28 8.73 5.83 23.10
C GLU A 28 7.72 4.72 22.80
N PHE A 29 8.16 3.67 22.09
CA PHE A 29 7.36 2.50 21.77
C PHE A 29 7.81 1.32 22.64
N GLU A 30 6.86 0.56 23.15
CA GLU A 30 7.15 -0.65 23.94
C GLU A 30 7.70 -1.75 23.02
N PRO A 31 8.80 -2.43 23.41
CA PRO A 31 9.37 -3.51 22.61
C PRO A 31 8.49 -4.76 22.67
N LEU A 32 8.40 -5.47 21.54
CA LEU A 32 7.70 -6.76 21.44
C LEU A 32 8.61 -7.89 21.93
N THR A 33 8.03 -8.89 22.58
CA THR A 33 8.67 -10.18 22.83
C THR A 33 8.81 -10.99 21.53
N GLU A 34 9.69 -11.99 21.51
CA GLU A 34 9.88 -12.84 20.32
C GLU A 34 8.59 -13.52 19.85
N ASP A 35 7.71 -13.92 20.77
CA ASP A 35 6.45 -14.56 20.42
C ASP A 35 5.43 -13.57 19.88
N GLU A 36 5.42 -12.33 20.39
CA GLU A 36 4.60 -11.25 19.83
C GLU A 36 5.09 -10.83 18.44
N GLU A 37 6.40 -10.82 18.19
CA GLU A 37 6.94 -10.57 16.84
C GLU A 37 6.52 -11.65 15.84
N LYS A 38 6.57 -12.93 16.25
CA LYS A 38 6.10 -14.06 15.42
C LYS A 38 4.61 -13.93 15.13
N GLU A 39 3.79 -13.61 16.13
CA GLU A 39 2.35 -13.46 15.96
C GLU A 39 2.00 -12.25 15.10
N LYS A 40 2.69 -11.12 15.30
CA LYS A 40 2.58 -9.93 14.45
C LYS A 40 2.87 -10.29 12.99
N LEU A 41 3.97 -10.97 12.71
CA LEU A 41 4.32 -11.39 11.34
C LEU A 41 3.26 -12.32 10.75
N ARG A 42 2.70 -13.24 11.54
CA ARG A 42 1.62 -14.14 11.10
C ARG A 42 0.36 -13.36 10.72
N LEU A 43 -0.02 -12.37 11.53
CA LEU A 43 -1.18 -11.51 11.29
C LEU A 43 -0.97 -10.60 10.08
N GLU A 44 0.20 -9.99 9.95
CA GLU A 44 0.57 -9.16 8.80
C GLU A 44 0.45 -9.96 7.49
N ARG A 45 1.03 -11.17 7.43
CA ARG A 45 0.90 -12.04 6.25
C ARG A 45 -0.55 -12.41 5.92
N LYS A 46 -1.40 -12.57 6.92
CA LYS A 46 -2.84 -12.83 6.71
C LYS A 46 -3.53 -11.62 6.10
N VAL A 47 -3.20 -10.41 6.56
CA VAL A 47 -3.72 -9.16 5.99
C VAL A 47 -3.25 -9.01 4.54
N GLU A 48 -1.96 -9.23 4.27
CA GLU A 48 -1.39 -9.14 2.92
C GLU A 48 -2.01 -10.14 1.94
N ARG A 49 -2.33 -11.36 2.39
CA ARG A 49 -2.96 -12.39 1.52
C ARG A 49 -4.45 -12.16 1.28
N SER A 50 -5.12 -11.37 2.11
CA SER A 50 -6.59 -11.25 2.08
C SER A 50 -7.14 -10.76 0.74
N PHE A 51 -6.48 -9.80 0.07
CA PHE A 51 -6.95 -9.30 -1.22
C PHE A 51 -6.72 -10.31 -2.34
N TYR A 52 -5.64 -11.08 -2.28
CA TYR A 52 -5.33 -12.14 -3.22
C TYR A 52 -6.39 -13.24 -3.14
N GLU A 53 -6.68 -13.74 -1.94
CA GLU A 53 -7.74 -14.74 -1.69
C GLU A 53 -9.11 -14.23 -2.17
N ALA A 54 -9.43 -12.97 -1.89
CA ALA A 54 -10.65 -12.34 -2.37
C ALA A 54 -10.70 -12.28 -3.91
N GLY A 55 -9.60 -11.91 -4.57
CA GLY A 55 -9.51 -11.84 -6.03
C GLY A 55 -9.73 -13.20 -6.70
N ILE A 56 -9.11 -14.26 -6.17
CA ILE A 56 -9.32 -15.64 -6.66
C ILE A 56 -10.77 -16.08 -6.47
N ALA A 57 -11.34 -15.85 -5.28
CA ALA A 57 -12.75 -16.18 -5.03
C ALA A 57 -13.70 -15.43 -5.98
N LEU A 58 -13.46 -14.14 -6.21
CA LEU A 58 -14.24 -13.32 -7.16
C LEU A 58 -14.11 -13.84 -8.59
N LYS A 59 -12.92 -14.29 -9.00
CA LYS A 59 -12.69 -14.91 -10.31
C LYS A 59 -13.53 -16.17 -10.47
N LEU A 60 -13.51 -17.07 -9.48
CA LEU A 60 -14.28 -18.31 -9.50
C LEU A 60 -15.80 -18.04 -9.52
N LEU A 61 -16.27 -17.08 -8.70
CA LEU A 61 -17.67 -16.64 -8.70
C LEU A 61 -18.12 -16.13 -10.08
N ARG A 62 -17.27 -15.33 -10.73
CA ARG A 62 -17.52 -14.75 -12.06
C ARG A 62 -17.54 -15.82 -13.14
N ASP A 63 -16.46 -16.58 -13.25
CA ASP A 63 -16.22 -17.54 -14.32
C ASP A 63 -17.23 -18.71 -14.25
N GLY A 64 -17.54 -19.19 -13.04
CA GLY A 64 -18.58 -20.20 -12.79
C GLY A 64 -20.01 -19.67 -12.85
N ARG A 65 -20.19 -18.35 -12.99
CA ARG A 65 -21.48 -17.66 -12.96
C ARG A 65 -22.35 -18.05 -11.75
N TYR A 66 -21.72 -18.24 -10.58
CA TYR A 66 -22.42 -18.69 -9.36
C TYR A 66 -23.41 -17.66 -8.78
N TYR A 67 -23.48 -16.48 -9.36
CA TYR A 67 -24.47 -15.43 -9.05
C TYR A 67 -25.79 -15.56 -9.83
N ARG A 68 -25.84 -16.36 -10.90
CA ARG A 68 -26.95 -16.38 -11.87
C ARG A 68 -28.31 -16.81 -11.30
N ASN A 69 -28.33 -17.41 -10.11
CA ASN A 69 -29.55 -17.81 -9.41
C ASN A 69 -30.25 -16.66 -8.69
N THR A 70 -29.56 -15.53 -8.50
CA THR A 70 -30.05 -14.41 -7.67
C THR A 70 -29.89 -13.06 -8.36
N HIS A 71 -28.88 -12.89 -9.22
CA HIS A 71 -28.56 -11.61 -9.84
C HIS A 71 -28.37 -11.75 -11.35
N PRO A 72 -28.75 -10.73 -12.14
CA PRO A 72 -28.61 -10.76 -13.59
C PRO A 72 -27.17 -10.59 -14.07
N SER A 73 -26.29 -10.02 -13.24
CA SER A 73 -24.88 -9.78 -13.57
C SER A 73 -23.95 -10.01 -12.38
N PHE A 74 -22.67 -10.21 -12.66
CA PHE A 74 -21.65 -10.33 -11.63
C PHE A 74 -21.52 -9.06 -10.80
N GLU A 75 -21.64 -7.89 -11.43
CA GLU A 75 -21.47 -6.61 -10.77
C GLU A 75 -22.62 -6.28 -9.83
N SER A 76 -23.87 -6.60 -10.21
CA SER A 76 -25.03 -6.44 -9.31
C SER A 76 -24.88 -7.36 -8.09
N TYR A 77 -24.44 -8.60 -8.29
CA TYR A 77 -24.12 -9.51 -7.19
C TYR A 77 -23.03 -8.96 -6.26
N CYS A 78 -21.93 -8.46 -6.82
CA CYS A 78 -20.84 -7.88 -6.03
C CYS A 78 -21.26 -6.62 -5.26
N GLN A 79 -22.10 -5.78 -5.88
CA GLN A 79 -22.64 -4.60 -5.23
C GLN A 79 -23.52 -4.99 -4.04
N ASP A 80 -24.46 -5.92 -4.23
CA ASP A 80 -25.45 -6.28 -3.22
C ASP A 80 -24.86 -7.15 -2.10
N ARG A 81 -23.93 -8.07 -2.41
CA ARG A 81 -23.34 -8.99 -1.42
C ARG A 81 -22.12 -8.45 -0.70
N PHE A 82 -21.29 -7.65 -1.37
CA PHE A 82 -20.00 -7.18 -0.84
C PHE A 82 -19.92 -5.66 -0.71
N GLY A 83 -20.97 -4.91 -1.10
CA GLY A 83 -21.01 -3.46 -1.00
C GLY A 83 -20.11 -2.73 -2.01
N TYR A 84 -19.69 -3.40 -3.08
CA TYR A 84 -18.80 -2.79 -4.08
C TYR A 84 -19.56 -1.78 -4.94
N ARG A 85 -19.43 -0.48 -4.58
CA ARG A 85 -20.05 0.64 -5.32
C ARG A 85 -19.46 0.86 -6.70
N ASN A 86 -18.19 0.52 -6.90
CA ASN A 86 -17.50 0.69 -8.18
C ASN A 86 -17.45 -0.66 -8.91
N ARG A 87 -18.12 -0.74 -10.07
CA ARG A 87 -18.15 -1.94 -10.93
C ARG A 87 -16.77 -2.46 -11.30
N ARG A 88 -15.75 -1.59 -11.42
CA ARG A 88 -14.37 -1.96 -11.77
C ARG A 88 -13.58 -2.53 -10.59
N HIS A 89 -14.00 -2.30 -9.35
CA HIS A 89 -13.28 -2.78 -8.17
C HIS A 89 -13.11 -4.31 -8.11
N PRO A 90 -14.17 -5.13 -8.26
CA PRO A 90 -14.00 -6.58 -8.25
C PRO A 90 -13.10 -7.08 -9.38
N TYR A 91 -13.15 -6.48 -10.57
CA TYR A 91 -12.26 -6.85 -11.68
C TYR A 91 -10.80 -6.53 -11.39
N ARG A 92 -10.50 -5.38 -10.76
CA ARG A 92 -9.12 -5.06 -10.34
C ARG A 92 -8.56 -6.05 -9.32
N LEU A 93 -9.39 -6.51 -8.38
CA LEU A 93 -8.99 -7.56 -7.45
C LEU A 93 -8.69 -8.88 -8.17
N ILE A 94 -9.53 -9.24 -9.15
CA ILE A 94 -9.30 -10.42 -9.99
C ILE A 94 -8.00 -10.30 -10.78
N GLU A 95 -7.79 -9.18 -11.49
CA GLU A 95 -6.60 -8.91 -12.29
C GLU A 95 -5.33 -8.98 -11.44
N ALA A 96 -5.33 -8.32 -10.28
CA ALA A 96 -4.20 -8.35 -9.35
C ALA A 96 -3.90 -9.76 -8.84
N ALA A 97 -4.92 -10.56 -8.52
CA ALA A 97 -4.74 -11.92 -8.05
C ALA A 97 -4.18 -12.84 -9.15
N VAL A 98 -4.68 -12.72 -10.38
CA VAL A 98 -4.17 -13.48 -11.54
C VAL A 98 -2.71 -13.13 -11.84
N THR A 99 -2.33 -11.86 -11.75
CA THR A 99 -0.92 -11.46 -11.87
C THR A 99 -0.07 -12.11 -10.79
N ILE A 100 -0.54 -12.17 -9.54
CA ILE A 100 0.19 -12.82 -8.45
C ILE A 100 0.33 -14.32 -8.68
N GLU A 101 -0.70 -15.02 -9.17
CA GLU A 101 -0.61 -16.43 -9.59
C GLU A 101 0.51 -16.63 -10.61
N ASN A 102 0.53 -15.79 -11.66
CA ASN A 102 1.58 -15.84 -12.68
C ASN A 102 2.99 -15.62 -12.10
N LEU A 103 3.15 -14.66 -11.17
CA LEU A 103 4.43 -14.43 -10.50
C LEU A 103 4.84 -15.61 -9.61
N LEU A 104 3.89 -16.21 -8.89
CA LEU A 104 4.14 -17.38 -8.04
C LEU A 104 4.59 -18.60 -8.85
N GLU A 105 4.03 -18.78 -10.05
CA GLU A 105 4.33 -19.91 -10.93
C GLU A 105 5.64 -19.75 -11.71
N ASN A 106 6.01 -18.52 -12.09
CA ASN A 106 7.03 -18.29 -13.13
C ASN A 106 8.24 -17.44 -12.69
N CYS A 107 8.24 -16.86 -11.48
CA CYS A 107 9.31 -15.96 -11.05
C CYS A 107 10.44 -16.71 -10.34
N ASP A 108 11.40 -17.30 -11.08
CA ASP A 108 12.49 -18.19 -10.59
C ASP A 108 13.45 -17.68 -9.49
N GLN A 109 13.28 -16.47 -8.93
CA GLN A 109 14.19 -15.90 -7.91
C GLN A 109 14.15 -16.59 -6.52
N PHE A 110 13.77 -17.87 -6.50
CA PHE A 110 13.54 -18.74 -5.33
C PHE A 110 14.71 -19.60 -4.90
N GLY A 111 15.87 -19.47 -5.55
CA GLY A 111 17.09 -20.13 -5.11
C GLY A 111 17.66 -19.44 -3.87
N HIS A 112 17.51 -20.08 -2.70
CA HIS A 112 18.24 -19.85 -1.44
C HIS A 112 17.63 -18.95 -0.33
N ILE A 113 16.50 -18.26 -0.52
CA ILE A 113 15.86 -17.52 0.59
C ILE A 113 14.40 -17.93 0.73
N SER A 114 14.05 -18.40 1.93
CA SER A 114 12.72 -18.83 2.31
C SER A 114 11.67 -17.75 2.00
N SER A 115 10.72 -18.08 1.11
CA SER A 115 9.51 -17.33 0.74
C SER A 115 9.64 -16.38 -0.47
N PRO A 116 8.67 -16.42 -1.41
CA PRO A 116 8.56 -15.46 -2.51
C PRO A 116 8.53 -14.01 -2.06
N ILE A 117 9.26 -13.14 -2.79
CA ILE A 117 8.98 -11.71 -2.81
C ILE A 117 7.87 -11.48 -3.83
N ILE A 118 6.63 -11.40 -3.34
CA ILE A 118 5.43 -11.15 -4.15
C ILE A 118 4.77 -9.83 -3.75
N PRO A 119 3.88 -9.26 -4.59
CA PRO A 119 3.06 -8.13 -4.21
C PRO A 119 2.28 -8.43 -2.92
N VAL A 120 2.37 -7.52 -1.95
CA VAL A 120 1.65 -7.59 -0.65
C VAL A 120 0.35 -6.80 -0.64
N ASN A 121 0.08 -6.02 -1.69
CA ASN A 121 -1.19 -5.31 -1.89
C ASN A 121 -1.55 -5.15 -3.38
N GLU A 122 -2.82 -4.87 -3.67
CA GLU A 122 -3.33 -4.65 -5.03
C GLU A 122 -2.56 -3.56 -5.77
N SER A 123 -2.14 -2.50 -5.08
CA SER A 123 -1.50 -1.36 -5.71
C SER A 123 -0.12 -1.66 -6.28
N GLN A 124 0.60 -2.65 -5.73
CA GLN A 124 1.85 -3.17 -6.27
C GLN A 124 1.64 -4.07 -7.49
N ALA A 125 0.58 -4.88 -7.51
CA ALA A 125 0.26 -5.75 -8.64
C ALA A 125 -0.35 -4.97 -9.82
N ARG A 126 -1.13 -3.92 -9.54
CA ARG A 126 -1.90 -3.15 -10.53
C ARG A 126 -1.08 -2.61 -11.73
N PRO A 127 0.15 -2.09 -11.59
CA PRO A 127 0.92 -1.67 -12.76
C PRO A 127 1.22 -2.82 -13.72
N LEU A 128 1.42 -4.04 -13.20
CA LEU A 128 1.70 -5.23 -13.99
C LEU A 128 0.46 -5.75 -14.73
N THR A 129 -0.76 -5.46 -14.23
CA THR A 129 -2.00 -5.92 -14.88
C THR A 129 -2.24 -5.27 -16.25
N SER A 130 -1.49 -4.20 -16.57
CA SER A 130 -1.53 -3.55 -17.88
C SER A 130 -0.61 -4.22 -18.91
N LEU A 131 0.18 -5.22 -18.52
CA LEU A 131 1.05 -6.00 -19.40
C LEU A 131 0.29 -7.25 -19.86
N ASP A 132 0.03 -7.34 -21.17
CA ASP A 132 -0.73 -8.45 -21.76
C ASP A 132 0.05 -9.78 -21.77
N ASP A 133 1.38 -9.70 -21.79
CA ASP A 133 2.26 -10.87 -21.80
C ASP A 133 2.66 -11.27 -20.37
N PRO A 134 2.29 -12.48 -19.90
CA PRO A 134 2.65 -12.96 -18.55
C PRO A 134 4.15 -12.96 -18.29
N SER A 135 4.98 -13.20 -19.32
CA SER A 135 6.44 -13.18 -19.16
C SER A 135 6.98 -11.77 -18.90
N GLN A 136 6.32 -10.74 -19.45
CA GLN A 136 6.66 -9.34 -19.19
C GLN A 136 6.30 -8.93 -17.76
N GLN A 137 5.21 -9.47 -17.20
CA GLN A 137 4.86 -9.24 -15.79
C GLN A 137 5.96 -9.76 -14.86
N VAL A 138 6.45 -10.98 -15.11
CA VAL A 138 7.55 -11.60 -14.34
C VAL A 138 8.83 -10.77 -14.47
N LYS A 139 9.17 -10.36 -15.70
CA LYS A 139 10.37 -9.55 -15.96
C LYS A 139 10.29 -8.18 -15.28
N ALA A 140 9.17 -7.47 -15.43
CA ALA A 140 8.96 -6.17 -14.79
C ALA A 140 9.02 -6.28 -13.27
N TRP A 141 8.39 -7.31 -12.69
CA TRP A 141 8.46 -7.55 -11.25
C TRP A 141 9.89 -7.82 -10.77
N THR A 142 10.63 -8.66 -11.50
CA THR A 142 12.04 -8.95 -11.23
C THR A 142 12.90 -7.67 -11.23
N GLN A 143 12.74 -6.83 -12.25
CA GLN A 143 13.43 -5.54 -12.34
C GLN A 143 13.05 -4.59 -11.20
N ALA A 144 11.78 -4.61 -10.77
CA ALA A 144 11.33 -3.80 -9.64
C ALA A 144 11.98 -4.25 -8.32
N ILE A 145 12.12 -5.56 -8.10
CA ILE A 145 12.85 -6.12 -6.94
C ILE A 145 14.31 -5.70 -6.95
N GLU A 146 14.98 -5.79 -8.11
CA GLU A 146 16.38 -5.36 -8.26
C GLU A 146 16.54 -3.87 -7.92
N LYS A 147 15.67 -3.01 -8.47
CA LYS A 147 15.64 -1.57 -8.14
C LYS A 147 15.35 -1.30 -6.65
N ALA A 148 14.61 -2.19 -5.98
CA ALA A 148 14.30 -2.09 -4.55
C ALA A 148 15.38 -2.72 -3.65
N GLY A 149 16.50 -3.18 -4.21
CA GLY A 149 17.60 -3.79 -3.45
C GLY A 149 17.25 -5.14 -2.85
N GLY A 150 16.48 -5.97 -3.57
CA GLY A 150 16.10 -7.31 -3.11
C GLY A 150 14.99 -7.32 -2.05
N LYS A 151 14.23 -6.24 -1.94
CA LYS A 151 13.07 -6.11 -1.04
C LYS A 151 11.78 -6.01 -1.84
N VAL A 152 10.64 -6.16 -1.17
CA VAL A 152 9.32 -5.95 -1.78
C VAL A 152 9.26 -4.51 -2.33
N PRO A 153 9.09 -4.32 -3.65
CA PRO A 153 9.13 -2.99 -4.25
C PRO A 153 7.84 -2.21 -3.91
N PRO A 154 7.93 -0.91 -3.61
CA PRO A 154 6.76 -0.05 -3.50
C PRO A 154 6.09 0.12 -4.89
N ALA A 155 4.78 0.34 -4.91
CA ALA A 155 3.99 0.45 -6.14
C ALA A 155 4.52 1.49 -7.16
N ARG A 156 5.18 2.56 -6.67
CA ARG A 156 5.84 3.56 -7.52
C ARG A 156 6.98 2.97 -8.33
N ILE A 157 7.83 2.13 -7.73
CA ILE A 157 8.96 1.48 -8.43
C ILE A 157 8.43 0.48 -9.46
N VAL A 158 7.39 -0.28 -9.12
CA VAL A 158 6.75 -1.24 -10.04
C VAL A 158 6.14 -0.54 -11.26
N LYS A 159 5.71 0.73 -11.12
CA LYS A 159 5.19 1.53 -12.24
C LYS A 159 6.29 2.11 -13.14
N GLU A 160 7.53 2.21 -12.64
CA GLU A 160 8.67 2.83 -13.33
C GLU A 160 9.55 1.83 -14.10
N VAL A 161 9.22 0.54 -14.03
CA VAL A 161 9.87 -0.53 -14.78
C VAL A 161 9.11 -0.84 -16.07
#